data_AF-A0A2G9SRT3-F1
#
_entry.id   AF-A0A2G9SRT3-F1
#
_cell.length_a   1.000
_cell.length_b   1.000
_cell.length_c   1.000
_cell.angle_alpha   90.00
_cell.angle_beta   90.00
_cell.angle_gamma   90.00
#
_symmetry.space_group_name_H-M   'P 1'
#
loop_
_entity.id
_entity.type
_entity.pdbx_description
1 polymer ?
#
loop_
_entity_poly.entity_id
_entity_poly.type
_entity_poly.pdbx_seq_one_letter_code
_entity_poly.pdbx_strand_id
1 'polypeptide(L)'
;MTKTELLRALARFKQERIRGLLIEIELEEKVELYETLRQLVAETIAAHRSAFVDSLDWEVGDSRFKPDFLVHLFHDELHDKHLGAGDVSDLARWHTEAELAEFLELMTTLLCRIAALGIEGMRLNPAPTPCSERAT
;
A
#
# COMPACT_ATOMS: atom_id res chain seq x y z
N MET A 1 -4.76 -15.75 10.37
CA MET A 1 -4.74 -16.02 8.91
C MET A 1 -3.48 -16.80 8.61
N THR A 2 -3.55 -17.78 7.72
CA THR A 2 -2.37 -18.50 7.21
C THR A 2 -1.59 -17.60 6.24
N LYS A 3 -0.32 -17.94 6.01
CA LYS A 3 0.55 -17.27 5.03
C LYS A 3 -0.10 -17.15 3.65
N THR A 4 -0.73 -18.22 3.16
CA THR A 4 -1.42 -18.23 1.85
C THR A 4 -2.62 -17.28 1.82
N GLU A 5 -3.39 -17.20 2.91
CA GLU A 5 -4.52 -16.27 3.01
C GLU A 5 -4.04 -14.81 3.03
N LEU A 6 -2.96 -14.53 3.75
CA LEU A 6 -2.34 -13.21 3.80
C LEU A 6 -1.82 -12.76 2.43
N LEU A 7 -1.11 -13.63 1.71
CA LEU A 7 -0.62 -13.35 0.36
C LEU A 7 -1.77 -13.10 -0.61
N ARG A 8 -2.85 -13.88 -0.53
CA ARG A 8 -4.06 -13.65 -1.35
C ARG A 8 -4.70 -12.30 -1.03
N ALA A 9 -4.74 -11.91 0.25
CA ALA A 9 -5.27 -10.63 0.66
C ALA A 9 -4.38 -9.46 0.21
N LEU A 10 -3.04 -9.61 0.23
CA LEU A 10 -2.10 -8.61 -0.27
C LEU A 10 -2.12 -8.52 -1.81
N ALA A 11 -2.43 -9.62 -2.51
CA ALA A 11 -2.43 -9.67 -3.97
C ALA A 11 -3.38 -8.67 -4.64
N ARG A 12 -4.41 -8.18 -3.95
CA ARG A 12 -5.30 -7.10 -4.46
C ARG A 12 -4.58 -5.76 -4.67
N PHE A 13 -3.47 -5.54 -3.97
CA PHE A 13 -2.63 -4.35 -4.12
C PHE A 13 -1.52 -4.55 -5.15
N LYS A 14 -1.38 -5.76 -5.71
CA LYS A 14 -0.41 -6.05 -6.76
C LYS A 14 -0.81 -5.35 -8.05
N GLN A 15 0.16 -4.76 -8.73
CA GLN A 15 0.00 -4.26 -10.10
C GLN A 15 1.11 -4.83 -10.97
N GLU A 16 0.78 -5.26 -12.19
CA GLU A 16 1.75 -5.89 -13.10
C GLU A 16 2.87 -4.94 -13.56
N ARG A 17 2.58 -3.63 -13.54
CA ARG A 17 3.47 -2.57 -14.04
C ARG A 17 4.47 -2.03 -13.01
N ILE A 18 4.35 -2.41 -11.74
CA ILE A 18 5.26 -1.97 -10.67
C ILE A 18 5.77 -3.17 -9.87
N ARG A 19 6.92 -2.99 -9.20
CA ARG A 19 7.46 -3.98 -8.27
C ARG A 19 7.02 -3.60 -6.86
N GLY A 20 6.15 -4.36 -6.21
CA GLY A 20 5.63 -4.06 -4.86
C GLY A 20 4.11 -3.93 -4.82
N LEU A 21 3.60 -3.31 -3.75
CA LEU A 21 2.17 -3.10 -3.55
C LEU A 21 1.81 -1.64 -3.77
N LEU A 22 0.63 -1.40 -4.37
CA LEU A 22 0.16 -0.09 -4.77
C LEU A 22 -1.27 0.17 -4.32
N ILE A 23 -1.52 1.41 -3.90
CA ILE A 23 -2.85 2.03 -3.94
C ILE A 23 -2.82 3.09 -5.03
N GLU A 24 -3.62 2.89 -6.08
CA GLU A 24 -3.81 3.84 -7.18
C GLU A 24 -5.06 4.67 -6.90
N ILE A 25 -4.91 5.99 -7.01
CA ILE A 25 -6.00 6.96 -6.83
C ILE A 25 -6.31 7.57 -8.19
N GLU A 26 -7.43 7.21 -8.80
CA GLU A 26 -7.90 7.82 -10.03
C GLU A 26 -8.80 9.02 -9.69
N LEU A 27 -8.53 10.17 -10.29
CA LEU A 27 -9.32 11.40 -10.13
C LEU A 27 -9.88 11.85 -11.48
N GLU A 28 -11.11 12.36 -11.49
CA GLU A 28 -11.75 12.91 -12.69
C GLU A 28 -11.09 14.23 -13.11
N GLU A 29 -10.56 14.99 -12.14
CA GLU A 29 -9.86 16.25 -12.33
C GLU A 29 -8.56 16.29 -11.53
N LYS A 30 -7.61 17.13 -11.95
CA LYS A 30 -6.33 17.26 -11.25
C LYS A 30 -6.53 17.98 -9.91
N VAL A 31 -6.31 17.26 -8.81
CA VAL A 31 -6.31 17.81 -7.44
C VAL A 31 -4.90 17.74 -6.86
N GLU A 32 -4.45 18.81 -6.21
CA GLU A 32 -3.17 18.80 -5.49
C GLU A 32 -3.31 18.03 -4.17
N LEU A 33 -2.98 16.73 -4.20
CA LEU A 33 -3.05 15.86 -3.01
C LEU A 33 -1.68 15.41 -2.49
N TYR A 34 -0.60 15.81 -3.14
CA TYR A 34 0.74 15.28 -2.86
C TYR A 34 1.12 15.37 -1.37
N GLU A 35 1.09 16.57 -0.79
CA GLU A 35 1.46 16.77 0.61
C GLU A 35 0.46 16.11 1.58
N THR A 36 -0.84 16.13 1.25
CA THR A 36 -1.89 15.46 2.04
C THR A 36 -1.66 13.96 2.11
N LEU A 37 -1.39 13.33 0.96
CA LEU A 37 -1.13 11.89 0.87
C LEU A 37 0.20 11.53 1.53
N ARG A 38 1.25 12.32 1.31
CA ARG A 38 2.55 12.14 1.97
C ARG A 38 2.41 12.16 3.49
N GLN A 39 1.68 13.14 4.04
CA GLN A 39 1.42 13.23 5.46
C GLN A 39 0.59 12.05 5.97
N LEU A 40 -0.46 11.67 5.24
CA LEU A 40 -1.33 10.55 5.61
C LEU A 40 -0.56 9.22 5.63
N VAL A 41 0.33 8.97 4.66
CA VAL A 41 1.22 7.81 4.65
C VAL A 41 2.15 7.82 5.85
N ALA A 42 2.85 8.94 6.10
CA ALA A 42 3.77 9.07 7.23
C ALA A 42 3.09 8.83 8.59
N GLU A 43 1.90 9.38 8.80
CA GLU A 43 1.11 9.15 10.01
C GLU A 43 0.66 7.69 10.14
N THR A 44 0.29 7.05 9.04
CA THR A 44 -0.15 5.65 9.05
C THR A 44 1.01 4.73 9.41
N ILE A 45 2.18 4.96 8.82
CA ILE A 45 3.43 4.24 9.14
C ILE A 45 3.79 4.44 10.61
N ALA A 46 3.74 5.68 11.12
CA ALA A 46 4.03 5.97 12.52
C ALA A 46 3.06 5.24 13.49
N ALA A 47 1.79 5.07 13.10
CA ALA A 47 0.79 4.35 13.91
C ALA A 47 0.98 2.81 13.91
N HIS A 48 1.61 2.25 12.88
CA HIS A 48 1.89 0.81 12.75
C HIS A 48 3.36 0.48 12.95
N ARG A 49 4.11 1.39 13.58
CA ARG A 49 5.58 1.33 13.60
C ARG A 49 6.07 0.03 14.24
N SER A 50 6.85 -0.73 13.49
CA SER A 50 7.54 -1.95 13.92
C SER A 50 8.91 -2.01 13.27
N ALA A 51 9.78 -2.94 13.69
CA ALA A 51 11.09 -3.12 13.06
C ALA A 51 10.97 -3.47 11.57
N PHE A 52 9.92 -4.22 11.21
CA PHE A 52 9.61 -4.58 9.83
C PHE A 52 9.05 -3.38 9.05
N VAL A 53 8.11 -2.62 9.62
CA VAL A 53 7.57 -1.42 8.96
C VAL A 53 8.65 -0.35 8.78
N ASP A 54 9.56 -0.20 9.73
CA ASP A 54 10.72 0.71 9.64
C ASP A 54 11.73 0.30 8.56
N SER A 55 11.69 -0.96 8.09
CA SER A 55 12.52 -1.43 6.97
C SER A 55 11.84 -1.34 5.61
N LEU A 56 10.57 -0.91 5.57
CA LEU A 56 9.86 -0.62 4.33
C LEU A 56 10.20 0.78 3.82
N ASP A 57 10.56 0.86 2.56
CA ASP A 57 10.59 2.08 1.78
C ASP A 57 9.19 2.44 1.28
N TRP A 58 8.93 3.73 1.16
CA TRP A 58 7.68 4.20 0.61
C TRP A 58 7.84 5.47 -0.21
N GLU A 59 6.96 5.62 -1.19
CA GLU A 59 6.90 6.80 -2.05
C GLU A 59 5.44 7.20 -2.30
N VAL A 60 5.22 8.51 -2.35
CA VAL A 60 4.01 9.12 -2.93
C VAL A 60 4.42 9.79 -4.22
N GLY A 61 3.80 9.44 -5.35
CA GLY A 61 4.17 9.98 -6.66
C GLY A 61 2.97 10.33 -7.53
N ASP A 62 3.18 11.25 -8.48
CA ASP A 62 2.23 11.58 -9.55
C ASP A 62 2.61 10.77 -10.81
N SER A 63 1.64 10.05 -11.38
CA SER A 63 1.85 9.31 -12.62
C SER A 63 1.96 10.27 -13.81
N ARG A 64 2.95 10.05 -14.69
CA ARG A 64 3.10 10.84 -15.92
C ARG A 64 2.04 10.55 -16.99
N PHE A 65 1.25 9.48 -16.82
CA PHE A 65 0.35 8.96 -17.86
C PHE A 65 -1.14 9.10 -17.51
N LYS A 66 -1.46 9.41 -16.26
CA LYS A 66 -2.81 9.59 -15.69
C LYS A 66 -2.69 10.41 -14.40
N PRO A 67 -3.75 11.08 -13.90
CA PRO A 67 -3.75 11.72 -12.58
C PRO A 67 -3.81 10.67 -11.46
N ASP A 68 -2.86 9.73 -11.47
CA ASP A 68 -2.77 8.66 -10.48
C ASP A 68 -1.80 9.10 -9.38
N PHE A 69 -2.28 9.18 -8.15
CA PHE A 69 -1.37 9.14 -7.01
C PHE A 69 -1.04 7.68 -6.69
N LEU A 70 0.25 7.42 -6.50
CA LEU A 70 0.78 6.10 -6.21
C LEU A 70 1.29 6.09 -4.77
N VAL A 71 0.70 5.30 -3.87
CA VAL A 71 1.42 4.92 -2.63
C VAL A 71 2.07 3.58 -2.85
N HIS A 72 3.39 3.61 -2.96
CA HIS A 72 4.22 2.43 -3.17
C HIS A 72 4.91 2.08 -1.86
N LEU A 73 4.79 0.82 -1.41
CA LEU A 73 5.53 0.28 -0.26
C LEU A 73 6.41 -0.89 -0.74
N PHE A 74 7.72 -0.78 -0.55
CA PHE A 74 8.73 -1.78 -0.92
C PHE A 74 9.80 -1.91 0.18
N HIS A 75 10.81 -2.75 -0.01
CA HIS A 75 11.88 -2.99 0.98
C HIS A 75 13.21 -2.99 0.22
N ASP A 76 14.24 -2.29 0.69
CA ASP A 76 15.55 -2.18 0.02
C ASP A 76 16.22 -3.52 -0.33
N GLU A 77 15.97 -4.60 0.42
CA GLU A 77 16.44 -5.95 0.04
C GLU A 77 15.79 -6.50 -1.25
N LEU A 78 14.68 -5.91 -1.75
CA LEU A 78 14.15 -6.14 -3.10
C LEU A 78 15.01 -5.49 -4.20
N HIS A 79 15.87 -4.54 -3.82
CA HIS A 79 16.69 -3.75 -4.74
C HIS A 79 18.00 -4.48 -5.07
N ASP A 80 18.62 -5.18 -4.11
CA ASP A 80 20.08 -5.32 -4.15
C ASP A 80 20.66 -6.67 -4.58
N LYS A 81 19.88 -7.75 -4.76
CA LYS A 81 20.31 -8.98 -5.49
C LYS A 81 19.15 -9.97 -5.67
N HIS A 82 18.80 -10.24 -6.94
CA HIS A 82 18.05 -11.43 -7.38
C HIS A 82 16.56 -11.57 -7.05
N LEU A 83 15.75 -10.51 -7.24
CA LEU A 83 14.29 -10.65 -7.17
C LEU A 83 13.67 -10.39 -8.55
N GLY A 84 13.31 -11.50 -9.20
CA GLY A 84 12.64 -11.49 -10.50
C GLY A 84 11.24 -10.90 -10.37
N ALA A 85 10.76 -10.21 -11.41
CA ALA A 85 9.39 -9.69 -11.60
C ALA A 85 8.67 -8.91 -10.46
N GLY A 86 9.12 -8.90 -9.20
CA GLY A 86 8.46 -8.22 -8.09
C GLY A 86 7.07 -8.81 -7.78
N ASP A 87 6.96 -10.13 -7.75
CA ASP A 87 5.68 -10.79 -7.48
C ASP A 87 5.38 -10.80 -5.97
N VAL A 88 4.11 -10.71 -5.58
CA VAL A 88 3.64 -10.87 -4.19
C VAL A 88 4.09 -12.21 -3.61
N SER A 89 4.32 -13.21 -4.47
CA SER A 89 4.91 -14.49 -4.08
C SER A 89 6.33 -14.37 -3.52
N ASP A 90 7.11 -13.34 -3.87
CA ASP A 90 8.43 -13.09 -3.27
C ASP A 90 8.33 -12.65 -1.80
N LEU A 91 7.25 -11.96 -1.41
CA LEU A 91 7.00 -11.66 0.01
C LEU A 91 6.88 -12.93 0.85
N ALA A 92 6.37 -14.01 0.25
CA ALA A 92 6.27 -15.31 0.90
C ALA A 92 7.64 -15.93 1.19
N ARG A 93 8.68 -15.57 0.45
CA ARG A 93 10.02 -16.13 0.62
C ARG A 93 10.75 -15.49 1.80
N TRP A 94 10.54 -14.19 2.01
CA TRP A 94 11.36 -13.38 2.91
C TRP A 94 10.67 -12.97 4.20
N HIS A 95 9.33 -12.98 4.24
CA HIS A 95 8.58 -12.52 5.41
C HIS A 95 7.80 -13.64 6.11
N THR A 96 7.70 -13.51 7.41
CA THR A 96 6.90 -14.35 8.31
C THR A 96 5.42 -14.05 8.20
N GLU A 97 4.56 -14.91 8.75
CA GLU A 97 3.11 -14.63 8.79
C GLU A 97 2.77 -13.37 9.59
N ALA A 98 3.52 -13.07 10.65
CA ALA A 98 3.33 -11.87 11.46
C ALA A 98 3.63 -10.60 10.64
N GLU A 99 4.76 -10.55 9.95
CA GLU A 99 5.14 -9.41 9.10
C GLU A 99 4.17 -9.22 7.94
N LEU A 100 3.71 -10.31 7.31
CA LEU A 100 2.69 -10.23 6.25
C LEU A 100 1.34 -9.73 6.77
N ALA A 101 0.97 -10.08 8.01
CA ALA A 101 -0.22 -9.56 8.66
C ALA A 101 -0.09 -8.07 9.00
N GLU A 102 1.06 -7.65 9.53
CA GLU A 102 1.39 -6.24 9.78
C GLU A 102 1.33 -5.43 8.47
N PHE A 103 1.90 -5.95 7.38
CA PHE A 103 1.88 -5.28 6.09
C PHE A 103 0.45 -5.13 5.55
N LEU A 104 -0.36 -6.19 5.67
CA LEU A 104 -1.75 -6.16 5.24
C LEU A 104 -2.58 -5.16 6.06
N GLU A 105 -2.34 -5.09 7.37
CA GLU A 105 -3.01 -4.13 8.26
C GLU A 105 -2.62 -2.69 7.89
N LEU A 106 -1.33 -2.43 7.67
CA LEU A 106 -0.83 -1.12 7.21
C LEU A 106 -1.49 -0.70 5.88
N MET A 107 -1.44 -1.56 4.86
CA MET A 107 -2.00 -1.27 3.52
C MET A 107 -3.52 -1.05 3.57
N THR A 108 -4.22 -1.86 4.36
CA THR A 108 -5.68 -1.75 4.50
C THR A 108 -6.06 -0.48 5.24
N THR A 109 -5.34 -0.14 6.33
CA THR A 109 -5.58 1.10 7.07
C THR A 109 -5.30 2.32 6.20
N LEU A 110 -4.20 2.31 5.45
CA LEU A 110 -3.87 3.38 4.53
C LEU A 110 -4.97 3.57 3.48
N LEU A 111 -5.41 2.50 2.83
CA LEU A 111 -6.49 2.53 1.84
C LEU A 111 -7.78 3.13 2.42
N CYS A 112 -8.14 2.71 3.63
CA CYS A 112 -9.29 3.24 4.36
C CYS A 112 -9.17 4.74 4.65
N ARG A 113 -8.00 5.19 5.12
CA ARG A 113 -7.75 6.61 5.42
C ARG A 113 -7.79 7.47 4.16
N ILE A 114 -7.27 6.98 3.04
CA ILE A 114 -7.36 7.66 1.74
C ILE A 114 -8.83 7.75 1.32
N ALA A 115 -9.60 6.66 1.41
CA ALA A 115 -11.03 6.66 1.09
C ALA A 115 -11.81 7.69 1.93
N ALA A 116 -11.44 7.85 3.21
CA ALA A 116 -12.05 8.79 4.14
C ALA A 116 -11.77 10.27 3.81
N LEU A 117 -10.87 10.58 2.87
CA LEU A 117 -10.71 11.96 2.36
C LEU A 117 -11.97 12.43 1.62
N GLY A 118 -12.82 11.52 1.13
CA GLY A 118 -14.13 11.86 0.59
C GLY A 118 -14.09 12.74 -0.66
N ILE A 119 -13.02 12.63 -1.45
CA ILE A 119 -12.81 13.45 -2.65
C ILE A 119 -13.83 13.03 -3.71
N GLU A 120 -14.57 14.00 -4.25
CA GLU A 120 -15.56 13.77 -5.30
C GLU A 120 -14.92 13.17 -6.55
N GLY A 121 -15.55 12.15 -7.15
CA GLY A 121 -15.04 11.46 -8.33
C GLY A 121 -13.83 10.54 -8.08
N MET A 122 -13.29 10.48 -6.86
CA MET A 122 -12.13 9.64 -6.53
C MET A 122 -12.48 8.15 -6.60
N ARG A 123 -11.66 7.39 -7.34
CA ARG A 123 -11.69 5.93 -7.36
C ARG A 123 -10.38 5.38 -6.84
N LEU A 124 -10.47 4.34 -6.02
CA LEU A 124 -9.31 3.68 -5.44
C LEU A 124 -9.17 2.28 -6.01
N ASN A 125 -7.95 1.93 -6.40
CA ASN A 125 -7.58 0.61 -6.87
C ASN A 125 -6.46 0.07 -5.97
N PRO A 126 -6.75 -0.94 -5.13
CA PRO A 126 -8.02 -1.67 -5.01
C PRO A 126 -9.12 -0.85 -4.30
N ALA A 127 -10.39 -1.15 -4.57
CA ALA A 127 -11.52 -0.49 -3.90
C ALA A 127 -11.52 -0.81 -2.38
N PRO A 128 -11.80 0.16 -1.49
CA PRO A 128 -11.78 -0.08 -0.04
C PRO A 128 -12.77 -1.18 0.35
N THR A 129 -12.31 -2.13 1.16
CA THR A 129 -13.22 -3.02 1.90
C THR A 129 -13.80 -2.23 3.08
N PRO A 130 -15.01 -2.58 3.58
CA PRO A 130 -15.56 -1.94 4.77
C PRO A 130 -14.53 -2.01 5.88
N CYS A 131 -14.01 -0.85 6.29
CA CYS A 131 -13.06 -0.75 7.38
C CYS A 131 -13.87 -1.13 8.62
N SER A 132 -13.60 -2.30 9.21
CA SER A 132 -14.27 -2.67 10.46
C SER A 132 -13.98 -1.54 11.44
N GLU A 133 -15.01 -0.80 11.82
CA GLU A 133 -14.93 0.14 12.93
C GLU A 133 -14.45 -0.69 14.12
N ARG A 134 -13.16 -0.64 14.45
CA ARG A 134 -12.73 -1.07 15.77
C ARG A 134 -13.35 -0.03 16.70
N ALA A 135 -14.51 -0.40 17.24
CA ALA A 135 -15.19 0.31 18.29
C ALA A 135 -14.14 0.69 19.34
N THR A 136 -14.08 2.00 19.59
CA THR A 136 -13.25 2.61 20.62
C THR A 136 -13.65 2.14 22.00
#